data_AF-A0A7L2ARJ6-F1
#
_entry.id   AF-A0A7L2ARJ6-F1
#
_cell.length_a   1.000
_cell.length_b   1.000
_cell.length_c   1.000
_cell.angle_alpha   90.00
_cell.angle_beta   90.00
_cell.angle_gamma   90.00
#
_symmetry.space_group_name_H-M   'P 1'
#
loop_
_entity.id
_entity.type
_entity.pdbx_description
1 polymer ?
#
loop_
_entity_poly.entity_id
_entity_poly.type
_entity_poly.pdbx_seq_one_letter_code
_entity_poly.pdbx_strand_id
1 'polypeptide(L)'
;SRLKHLSSPKNNFMASCNADCGCKLDQWDPVCGDNGITYMTACLAGCKSSTGMGKNMVFHNCSCVERQVHGLGNSSAVLGQCQRESCTKAFPYFLALQTACAFILALGGTPTYMIMFRSVSPDLKSFAVGIETLGGRVLGGLPAPIYFGALIDETCLKWGTKNCGGSGSCRVYDTIEFRNVYLKDIAGLRAGCCLLYIVLCVLIMKRFK
;
A
#
# COMPACT_ATOMS: atom_id res chain seq x y z
N SER A 1 3.57 -14.48 -5.54
CA SER A 1 2.86 -15.46 -6.39
C SER A 1 1.67 -16.16 -5.70
N ARG A 2 1.39 -15.96 -4.40
CA ARG A 2 0.28 -16.62 -3.67
C ARG A 2 -0.98 -15.76 -3.44
N LEU A 3 -1.09 -14.58 -4.08
CA LEU A 3 -2.25 -13.68 -3.99
C LEU A 3 -3.05 -13.57 -5.30
N LYS A 4 -2.53 -14.11 -6.42
CA LYS A 4 -3.22 -14.17 -7.72
C LYS A 4 -4.47 -15.06 -7.74
N HIS A 5 -4.79 -15.77 -6.66
CA HIS A 5 -6.01 -16.57 -6.55
C HIS A 5 -7.25 -15.78 -6.11
N LEU A 6 -7.13 -14.47 -5.81
CA LEU A 6 -8.27 -13.63 -5.42
C LEU A 6 -8.85 -12.77 -6.57
N SER A 7 -8.23 -12.78 -7.75
CA SER A 7 -8.78 -12.17 -8.97
C SER A 7 -9.47 -13.24 -9.82
N SER A 8 -10.61 -13.76 -9.35
CA SER A 8 -11.53 -14.56 -10.17
C SER A 8 -12.97 -14.26 -9.76
N PRO A 9 -13.93 -14.26 -10.69
CA PRO A 9 -15.12 -13.43 -10.67
C PRO A 9 -16.18 -14.00 -9.72
N LYS A 10 -16.60 -13.24 -8.69
CA LYS A 10 -17.86 -13.36 -7.89
C LYS A 10 -18.34 -14.76 -7.40
N ASN A 11 -17.65 -15.84 -7.74
CA ASN A 11 -18.02 -17.24 -7.53
C ASN A 11 -16.77 -17.93 -6.93
N ASN A 12 -16.94 -18.61 -5.80
CA ASN A 12 -15.95 -19.43 -5.05
C ASN A 12 -15.32 -18.81 -3.79
N PHE A 13 -15.98 -17.89 -3.10
CA PHE A 13 -15.76 -17.75 -1.63
C PHE A 13 -16.57 -18.77 -0.82
N MET A 14 -17.56 -19.39 -1.47
CA MET A 14 -18.33 -20.51 -0.92
C MET A 14 -17.60 -21.81 -1.26
N ALA A 15 -17.07 -22.46 -0.24
CA ALA A 15 -16.52 -23.80 -0.29
C ALA A 15 -17.48 -24.75 0.43
N SER A 16 -17.37 -26.06 0.19
CA SER A 16 -18.22 -27.04 0.89
C SER A 16 -18.15 -26.91 2.42
N CYS A 17 -17.04 -26.40 2.96
CA CYS A 17 -16.84 -26.23 4.39
C CYS A 17 -17.61 -25.05 5.00
N ASN A 18 -17.99 -24.01 4.24
CA ASN A 18 -18.71 -22.83 4.76
C ASN A 18 -20.13 -22.66 4.15
N ALA A 19 -20.60 -23.65 3.38
CA ALA A 19 -21.91 -23.63 2.74
C ALA A 19 -23.08 -23.55 3.73
N ASP A 20 -22.94 -24.13 4.92
CA ASP A 20 -24.01 -24.24 5.92
C ASP A 20 -24.32 -22.93 6.66
N CYS A 21 -23.47 -21.89 6.54
CA CYS A 21 -23.55 -20.70 7.40
C CYS A 21 -24.13 -19.45 6.73
N GLY A 22 -24.48 -19.48 5.44
CA GLY A 22 -25.15 -18.35 4.76
C GLY A 22 -24.36 -17.03 4.84
N CYS A 23 -23.03 -17.09 4.73
CA CYS A 23 -22.14 -15.98 5.03
C CYS A 23 -22.37 -14.76 4.13
N LYS A 24 -22.42 -13.58 4.74
CA LYS A 24 -22.44 -12.29 4.01
C LYS A 24 -21.05 -11.99 3.46
N LEU A 25 -20.95 -11.75 2.15
CA LEU A 25 -19.68 -11.44 1.45
C LEU A 25 -19.21 -9.99 1.63
N ASP A 26 -20.08 -9.17 2.21
CA ASP A 26 -19.92 -7.74 2.41
C ASP A 26 -19.44 -7.41 3.84
N GLN A 27 -19.52 -8.38 4.75
CA GLN A 27 -19.00 -8.26 6.11
C GLN A 27 -17.48 -8.43 6.13
N TRP A 28 -16.81 -7.63 6.96
CA TRP A 28 -15.36 -7.60 7.07
C TRP A 28 -14.92 -7.64 8.53
N ASP A 29 -14.60 -8.85 9.01
CA ASP A 29 -14.13 -9.11 10.37
C ASP A 29 -13.05 -10.20 10.31
N PRO A 30 -11.82 -9.87 9.86
CA PRO A 30 -10.82 -10.85 9.50
C PRO A 30 -10.40 -11.71 10.70
N VAL A 31 -10.19 -13.00 10.44
CA VAL A 31 -9.70 -13.96 11.43
C VAL A 31 -8.48 -14.69 10.88
N CYS A 32 -7.53 -14.99 11.76
CA CYS A 32 -6.37 -15.80 11.45
C CYS A 32 -6.64 -17.24 11.88
N GLY A 33 -6.76 -18.15 10.93
CA GLY A 33 -6.85 -19.57 11.23
C GLY A 33 -5.51 -20.13 11.69
N ASP A 34 -5.54 -21.22 12.46
CA ASP A 34 -4.34 -21.94 12.90
C ASP A 34 -3.45 -22.42 11.73
N ASN A 35 -4.00 -22.50 10.52
CA ASN A 35 -3.26 -22.83 9.29
C ASN A 35 -2.46 -21.64 8.72
N GLY A 36 -2.44 -20.49 9.40
CA GLY A 36 -1.74 -19.29 8.96
C GLY A 36 -2.43 -18.54 7.82
N ILE A 37 -3.66 -18.90 7.46
CA ILE A 37 -4.46 -18.24 6.44
C ILE A 37 -5.41 -17.24 7.10
N THR A 38 -5.47 -16.03 6.53
CA THR A 38 -6.43 -15.00 6.95
C THR A 38 -7.71 -15.14 6.15
N TYR A 39 -8.83 -15.33 6.85
CA TYR A 39 -10.17 -15.38 6.27
C TYR A 39 -10.88 -14.04 6.48
N MET A 40 -11.79 -13.65 5.58
CA MET A 40 -12.45 -12.33 5.68
C MET A 40 -13.43 -12.24 6.85
N THR A 41 -14.00 -13.37 7.27
CA THR A 41 -14.87 -13.51 8.44
C THR A 41 -14.72 -14.89 9.07
N ALA A 42 -15.10 -15.03 10.34
CA ALA A 42 -15.20 -16.33 11.02
C ALA A 42 -16.18 -17.29 10.32
N CYS A 43 -17.25 -16.75 9.70
CA CYS A 43 -18.21 -17.52 8.92
C CYS A 43 -17.56 -18.15 7.68
N LEU A 44 -16.74 -17.38 6.94
CA LEU A 44 -16.02 -17.91 5.78
C LEU A 44 -14.94 -18.92 6.17
N ALA A 45 -14.44 -18.86 7.41
CA ALA A 45 -13.58 -19.90 8.00
C ALA A 45 -14.37 -21.13 8.50
N GLY A 46 -15.71 -21.08 8.48
CA GLY A 46 -16.61 -22.17 8.88
C GLY A 46 -16.69 -22.38 10.39
N CYS A 47 -16.42 -21.36 11.20
CA CYS A 47 -16.43 -21.47 12.66
C CYS A 47 -17.86 -21.46 13.23
N LYS A 48 -18.13 -22.31 14.23
CA LYS A 48 -19.47 -22.47 14.83
C LYS A 48 -19.63 -21.88 16.22
N SER A 49 -18.53 -21.65 16.93
CA SER A 49 -18.55 -21.13 18.30
C SER A 49 -17.43 -20.11 18.51
N SER A 50 -17.59 -19.22 19.49
CA SER A 50 -16.59 -18.22 19.87
C SER A 50 -16.50 -18.09 21.38
N THR A 51 -15.27 -17.96 21.89
CA THR A 51 -14.97 -17.76 23.30
C THR A 51 -14.16 -16.48 23.49
N GLY A 52 -14.43 -15.74 24.56
CA GLY A 52 -13.70 -14.51 24.90
C GLY A 52 -14.39 -13.23 24.45
N MET A 53 -13.71 -12.10 24.62
CA MET A 53 -14.23 -10.76 24.32
C MET A 53 -13.14 -9.86 23.72
N GLY A 54 -13.53 -8.97 22.81
CA GLY A 54 -12.64 -7.98 22.21
C GLY A 54 -11.51 -8.61 21.41
N LYS A 55 -10.26 -8.17 21.65
CA LYS A 55 -9.07 -8.66 20.93
C LYS A 55 -8.69 -10.10 21.26
N ASN A 56 -9.15 -10.64 22.38
CA ASN A 56 -8.84 -12.01 22.82
C ASN A 56 -9.93 -13.01 22.39
N MET A 57 -10.75 -12.65 21.41
CA MET A 57 -11.82 -13.51 20.92
C MET A 57 -11.24 -14.63 20.04
N VAL A 58 -11.58 -15.87 20.39
CA VAL A 58 -11.15 -17.09 19.70
C VAL A 58 -12.37 -17.80 19.16
N PHE A 59 -12.33 -18.16 17.88
CA PHE A 59 -13.34 -18.94 17.20
C PHE A 59 -12.94 -20.41 17.14
N HIS A 60 -13.92 -21.30 17.33
CA HIS A 60 -13.74 -22.74 17.42
C HIS A 60 -14.59 -23.48 16.39
N ASN A 61 -14.19 -24.73 16.13
CA ASN A 61 -14.86 -25.63 15.19
C ASN A 61 -14.93 -25.05 13.78
N CYS A 62 -13.81 -24.50 13.31
CA CYS A 62 -13.68 -23.88 12.00
C CYS A 62 -13.42 -24.95 10.91
N SER A 63 -14.46 -25.32 10.17
CA SER A 63 -14.41 -26.40 9.16
C SER A 63 -13.52 -26.10 7.96
N CYS A 64 -13.28 -24.82 7.61
CA CYS A 64 -12.41 -24.46 6.49
C CYS A 64 -10.94 -24.31 6.89
N VAL A 65 -10.62 -24.38 8.19
CA VAL A 65 -9.26 -24.31 8.71
C VAL A 65 -8.72 -25.75 8.78
N GLU A 66 -8.29 -26.26 7.63
CA GLU A 66 -7.73 -27.62 7.51
C GLU A 66 -6.25 -27.62 7.93
N ARG A 67 -5.88 -28.51 8.86
CA ARG A 67 -4.47 -28.81 9.17
C ARG A 67 -3.99 -29.93 8.25
N GLN A 68 -2.86 -29.74 7.57
CA GLN A 68 -2.30 -30.71 6.61
C GLN A 68 -1.82 -32.05 7.22
N VAL A 69 -2.15 -32.40 8.46
CA VAL A 69 -1.76 -33.69 9.06
C VAL A 69 -2.89 -34.20 9.96
N HIS A 70 -3.39 -35.39 9.61
CA HIS A 70 -4.24 -36.30 10.39
C HIS A 70 -4.56 -35.85 11.83
N GLY A 71 -5.77 -35.34 12.05
CA GLY A 71 -6.28 -35.16 13.41
C GLY A 71 -7.60 -34.42 13.45
N LEU A 72 -8.57 -35.03 14.13
CA LEU A 72 -9.79 -34.44 14.71
C LEU A 72 -9.44 -33.31 15.72
N GLY A 73 -8.66 -32.32 15.30
CA GLY A 73 -8.30 -31.17 16.10
C GLY A 73 -9.40 -30.12 16.02
N ASN A 74 -9.77 -29.53 17.16
CA ASN A 74 -10.61 -28.34 17.22
C ASN A 74 -9.89 -27.19 16.51
N SER A 75 -10.04 -27.09 15.19
CA SER A 75 -9.47 -25.99 14.40
C SER A 75 -10.01 -24.68 14.93
N SER A 76 -9.09 -23.80 15.28
CA SER A 76 -9.42 -22.49 15.83
C SER A 76 -8.95 -21.36 14.92
N ALA A 77 -9.56 -20.21 15.11
CA ALA A 77 -9.14 -18.97 14.48
C ALA A 77 -9.20 -17.84 15.50
N VAL A 78 -8.23 -16.95 15.49
CA VAL A 78 -8.20 -15.78 16.38
C VAL A 78 -8.62 -14.53 15.62
N LEU A 79 -9.22 -13.57 16.30
CA LEU A 79 -9.59 -12.29 15.69
C LEU A 79 -8.33 -11.56 15.19
N GLY A 80 -8.38 -11.06 13.95
CA GLY A 80 -7.30 -10.32 13.32
C GLY A 80 -6.70 -11.00 12.09
N GLN A 81 -5.74 -10.33 11.46
CA GLN A 81 -5.00 -10.89 10.33
C GLN A 81 -3.79 -11.69 10.83
N CYS A 82 -3.41 -12.73 10.09
CA CYS A 82 -2.21 -13.50 10.44
C CYS A 82 -0.95 -12.65 10.33
N GLN A 83 -0.01 -12.87 11.25
CA GLN A 83 1.29 -12.21 11.24
C GLN A 83 2.02 -12.52 9.94
N ARG A 84 2.31 -11.50 9.13
CA ARG A 84 3.07 -11.66 7.89
C ARG A 84 4.56 -11.52 8.19
N GLU A 85 5.27 -12.64 8.36
CA GLU A 85 6.71 -12.64 8.68
C GLU A 85 7.57 -11.85 7.68
N SER A 86 7.19 -11.85 6.39
CA SER A 86 7.90 -11.11 5.35
C SER A 86 7.76 -9.59 5.49
N CYS A 87 6.69 -9.11 6.13
CA CYS A 87 6.46 -7.68 6.35
C CYS A 87 7.48 -7.09 7.32
N THR A 88 7.81 -7.83 8.38
CA THR A 88 8.73 -7.41 9.44
C THR A 88 10.14 -7.10 8.93
N LYS A 89 10.60 -7.78 7.87
CA LYS A 89 11.93 -7.56 7.27
C LYS A 89 11.90 -6.63 6.06
N ALA A 90 10.87 -6.67 5.22
CA ALA A 90 10.79 -5.86 4.01
C ALA A 90 10.45 -4.39 4.28
N PHE A 91 9.61 -4.13 5.29
CA PHE A 91 9.21 -2.78 5.67
C PHE A 91 10.38 -1.89 6.13
N PRO A 92 11.26 -2.31 7.07
CA PRO A 92 12.40 -1.48 7.47
C PRO A 92 13.39 -1.23 6.33
N TYR A 93 13.59 -2.20 5.42
CA TYR A 93 14.43 -2.00 4.23
C TYR A 93 13.86 -0.91 3.31
N PHE A 94 12.55 -0.94 3.06
CA PHE A 94 11.86 0.08 2.27
C PHE A 94 11.97 1.47 2.91
N LEU A 95 11.75 1.57 4.23
CA LEU A 95 11.91 2.82 4.96
C LEU A 95 13.36 3.34 4.92
N ALA A 96 14.34 2.47 5.09
CA ALA A 96 15.75 2.83 5.00
C ALA A 96 16.11 3.36 3.60
N LEU A 97 15.67 2.67 2.54
CA LEU A 97 15.87 3.11 1.16
C LEU A 97 15.21 4.47 0.88
N GLN A 98 13.98 4.68 1.35
CA GLN A 98 13.25 5.93 1.16
C GLN A 98 13.92 7.10 1.92
N THR A 99 14.44 6.81 3.12
CA THR A 99 15.16 7.79 3.95
C THR A 99 16.49 8.17 3.30
N ALA A 100 17.27 7.19 2.83
CA ALA A 100 18.50 7.44 2.09
C ALA A 100 18.22 8.26 0.81
N CYS A 101 17.15 7.94 0.09
CA CYS A 101 16.69 8.70 -1.07
C CYS A 101 16.33 10.14 -0.73
N ALA A 102 15.62 10.38 0.37
CA ALA A 102 15.25 11.73 0.81
C ALA A 102 16.49 12.54 1.24
N PHE A 103 17.45 11.90 1.89
CA PHE A 103 18.72 12.53 2.27
C PHE A 103 19.52 12.99 1.03
N ILE A 104 19.64 12.16 0.00
CA ILE A 104 20.31 12.53 -1.25
C ILE A 104 19.62 13.73 -1.92
N LEU A 105 18.29 13.77 -1.91
CA LEU A 105 17.53 14.91 -2.45
C LEU A 105 17.76 16.19 -1.64
N ALA A 106 17.84 16.09 -0.31
CA ALA A 106 18.14 17.24 0.55
C ALA A 106 19.54 17.82 0.27
N LEU A 107 20.53 16.96 0.01
CA LEU A 107 21.88 17.41 -0.38
C LEU A 107 21.89 18.21 -1.69
N GLY A 108 21.01 17.88 -2.64
CA GLY A 108 20.86 18.63 -3.89
C GLY A 108 20.01 19.91 -3.76
N GLY A 109 19.08 19.94 -2.79
CA GLY A 109 18.23 21.10 -2.52
C GLY A 109 19.04 22.34 -2.12
N THR A 110 19.93 22.20 -1.14
CA THR A 110 20.74 23.33 -0.62
C THR A 110 21.56 24.06 -1.70
N PRO A 111 22.39 23.40 -2.53
CA PRO A 111 23.12 24.09 -3.59
C PRO A 111 22.19 24.72 -4.64
N THR A 112 21.02 24.12 -4.91
CA THR A 112 20.02 24.69 -5.81
C THR A 112 19.49 26.03 -5.30
N TYR A 113 19.09 26.09 -4.02
CA TYR A 113 18.69 27.35 -3.36
C TYR A 113 19.82 28.38 -3.33
N MET A 114 21.06 27.95 -3.08
CA MET A 114 22.23 28.82 -3.07
C MET A 114 22.51 29.44 -4.44
N ILE A 115 22.35 28.68 -5.53
CA ILE A 115 22.49 29.18 -6.91
C ILE A 115 21.38 30.20 -7.18
N MET A 116 20.13 29.90 -6.84
CA MET A 116 19.01 30.83 -7.01
C MET A 116 19.28 32.18 -6.32
N PHE A 117 19.73 32.17 -5.07
CA PHE A 117 20.06 33.40 -4.35
C PHE A 117 21.23 34.20 -4.94
N ARG A 118 22.12 33.55 -5.69
CA ARG A 118 23.22 34.21 -6.42
C ARG A 118 22.75 34.80 -7.76
N SER A 119 21.65 34.29 -8.32
CA SER A 119 21.09 34.74 -9.59
C SER A 119 20.08 35.89 -9.47
N VAL A 120 19.61 36.21 -8.26
CA VAL A 120 18.59 37.24 -8.01
C VAL A 120 19.12 38.36 -7.11
N SER A 121 18.63 39.59 -7.32
CA SER A 121 18.95 40.73 -6.48
C SER A 121 18.51 40.51 -5.02
N PRO A 122 19.20 41.10 -4.02
CA PRO A 122 18.90 40.91 -2.60
C PRO A 122 17.44 41.16 -2.22
N ASP A 123 16.80 42.16 -2.83
CA ASP A 123 15.43 42.58 -2.55
C ASP A 123 14.37 41.59 -3.08
N LEU A 124 14.74 40.72 -4.02
CA LEU A 124 13.83 39.77 -4.68
C LEU A 124 13.96 38.33 -4.18
N LYS A 125 14.85 38.05 -3.22
CA LYS A 125 15.13 36.69 -2.74
C LYS A 125 13.90 35.99 -2.15
N SER A 126 13.15 36.69 -1.29
CA SER A 126 11.93 36.14 -0.68
C SER A 126 10.83 35.89 -1.71
N PHE A 127 10.75 36.74 -2.74
CA PHE A 127 9.81 36.56 -3.85
C PHE A 127 10.17 35.34 -4.71
N ALA A 128 11.46 35.16 -5.02
CA ALA A 128 11.94 34.01 -5.78
C ALA A 128 11.64 32.67 -5.06
N VAL A 129 11.92 32.58 -3.76
CA VAL A 129 11.57 31.40 -2.93
C VAL A 129 10.06 31.16 -2.91
N GLY A 130 9.27 32.24 -2.85
CA GLY A 130 7.81 32.17 -2.89
C GLY A 130 7.31 31.54 -4.19
N ILE A 131 7.83 31.98 -5.34
CA ILE A 131 7.49 31.41 -6.65
C ILE A 131 7.94 29.95 -6.76
N GLU A 132 9.17 29.63 -6.35
CA GLU A 132 9.68 28.25 -6.37
C GLU A 132 8.81 27.32 -5.53
N THR A 133 8.48 27.74 -4.30
CA THR A 133 7.63 26.96 -3.39
C THR A 133 6.23 26.79 -3.96
N LEU A 134 5.63 27.86 -4.48
CA LEU A 134 4.30 27.81 -5.12
C LEU A 134 4.31 26.84 -6.31
N GLY A 135 5.32 26.95 -7.17
CA GLY A 135 5.49 26.06 -8.32
C GLY A 135 5.63 24.59 -7.89
N GLY A 136 6.47 24.30 -6.90
CA GLY A 136 6.64 22.95 -6.35
C GLY A 136 5.34 22.38 -5.76
N ARG A 137 4.54 23.22 -5.08
CA ARG A 137 3.24 22.80 -4.53
C ARG A 137 2.21 22.55 -5.62
N VAL A 138 2.11 23.42 -6.62
CA VAL A 138 1.12 23.29 -7.70
C VAL A 138 1.45 22.11 -8.61
N LEU A 139 2.72 21.94 -8.99
CA LEU A 139 3.14 20.91 -9.94
C LEU A 139 3.33 19.52 -9.31
N GLY A 140 3.70 19.47 -8.03
CA GLY A 140 3.99 18.22 -7.34
C GLY A 140 3.15 18.02 -6.08
N GLY A 141 3.16 18.99 -5.17
CA GLY A 141 2.56 18.83 -3.84
C GLY A 141 1.05 18.54 -3.83
N LEU A 142 0.27 19.21 -4.67
CA LEU A 142 -1.16 19.02 -4.82
C LEU A 142 -1.54 17.77 -5.65
N PRO A 143 -0.94 17.52 -6.83
CA PRO A 143 -1.29 16.35 -7.61
C PRO A 143 -0.74 15.04 -7.01
N ALA A 144 0.36 15.06 -6.27
CA ALA A 144 0.97 13.83 -5.77
C ALA A 144 0.04 13.01 -4.86
N PRO A 145 -0.62 13.54 -3.82
CA PRO A 145 -1.53 12.74 -2.99
C PRO A 145 -2.71 12.16 -3.77
N ILE A 146 -3.20 12.87 -4.79
CA ILE A 146 -4.31 12.41 -5.65
C ILE A 146 -3.82 11.28 -6.55
N TYR A 147 -2.68 11.46 -7.21
CA TYR A 147 -2.06 10.47 -8.07
C TYR A 147 -1.70 9.20 -7.30
N PHE A 148 -0.91 9.32 -6.22
CA PHE A 148 -0.52 8.18 -5.40
C PHE A 148 -1.71 7.53 -4.69
N GLY A 149 -2.75 8.31 -4.34
CA GLY A 149 -4.00 7.77 -3.82
C GLY A 149 -4.71 6.86 -4.83
N ALA A 150 -4.89 7.33 -6.07
CA ALA A 150 -5.48 6.54 -7.14
C ALA A 150 -4.63 5.30 -7.47
N LEU A 151 -3.30 5.45 -7.49
CA LEU A 151 -2.34 4.37 -7.72
C LEU A 151 -2.42 3.27 -6.65
N ILE A 152 -2.58 3.67 -5.37
CA ILE A 152 -2.80 2.74 -4.26
C ILE A 152 -4.12 1.99 -4.47
N ASP A 153 -5.18 2.72 -4.83
CA ASP A 153 -6.52 2.17 -5.02
C ASP A 153 -6.59 1.16 -6.19
N GLU A 154 -5.74 1.28 -7.22
CA GLU A 154 -5.63 0.27 -8.29
C GLU A 154 -5.19 -1.10 -7.77
N THR A 155 -4.41 -1.12 -6.69
CA THR A 155 -3.93 -2.37 -6.07
C THR A 155 -4.95 -2.97 -5.08
N CYS A 156 -6.15 -2.39 -5.00
CA CYS A 156 -7.19 -2.85 -4.11
C CYS A 156 -7.73 -4.22 -4.54
N LEU A 157 -7.61 -5.21 -3.65
CA LEU A 157 -8.20 -6.54 -3.82
C LEU A 157 -9.65 -6.60 -3.34
N LYS A 158 -9.99 -5.81 -2.31
CA LYS A 158 -11.34 -5.81 -1.71
C LYS A 158 -11.75 -4.41 -1.27
N TRP A 159 -12.73 -3.86 -1.98
CA TRP A 159 -13.42 -2.64 -1.59
C TRP A 159 -14.34 -2.88 -0.40
N GLY A 160 -14.34 -1.96 0.57
CA GLY A 160 -15.39 -1.90 1.57
C GLY A 160 -16.71 -1.39 0.96
N THR A 161 -17.82 -1.62 1.64
CA THR A 161 -19.13 -1.09 1.24
C THR A 161 -19.60 -0.07 2.29
N LYS A 162 -20.21 1.04 1.85
CA LYS A 162 -20.79 2.03 2.75
C LYS A 162 -22.19 1.62 3.20
N ASN A 163 -22.61 2.07 4.38
CA ASN A 163 -23.95 1.78 4.92
C ASN A 163 -25.08 2.35 4.04
N CYS A 164 -24.82 3.45 3.32
CA CYS A 164 -25.75 4.05 2.36
C CYS A 164 -25.64 3.48 0.93
N GLY A 165 -24.89 2.38 0.76
CA GLY A 165 -24.59 1.80 -0.56
C GLY A 165 -23.36 2.41 -1.23
N GLY A 166 -22.77 1.65 -2.16
CA GLY A 166 -21.57 2.03 -2.91
C GLY A 166 -20.24 1.62 -2.23
N SER A 167 -19.14 1.78 -2.97
CA SER A 167 -17.79 1.46 -2.51
C SER A 167 -17.28 2.47 -1.47
N GLY A 168 -16.74 1.95 -0.38
CA GLY A 168 -16.03 2.66 0.68
C GLY A 168 -14.51 2.60 0.50
N SER A 169 -13.75 2.71 1.59
CA SER A 169 -12.30 2.54 1.56
C SER A 169 -11.91 1.09 1.30
N CYS A 170 -10.79 0.87 0.61
CA CYS A 170 -10.26 -0.47 0.38
C CYS A 170 -9.77 -1.13 1.68
N ARG A 171 -10.08 -2.41 1.85
CA ARG A 171 -9.78 -3.20 3.06
C ARG A 171 -8.49 -4.01 2.92
N VAL A 172 -8.16 -4.45 1.71
CA VAL A 172 -6.98 -5.29 1.42
C VAL A 172 -6.35 -4.86 0.10
N TYR A 173 -5.05 -4.61 0.14
CA TYR A 173 -4.23 -4.27 -1.02
C TYR A 173 -3.29 -5.42 -1.36
N ASP A 174 -3.01 -5.61 -2.66
CA ASP A 174 -1.95 -6.50 -3.11
C ASP A 174 -0.59 -5.87 -2.86
N THR A 175 0.17 -6.42 -1.91
CA THR A 175 1.46 -5.87 -1.50
C THR A 175 2.56 -6.03 -2.54
N ILE A 176 2.45 -6.99 -3.45
CA ILE A 176 3.45 -7.22 -4.50
C ILE A 176 3.23 -6.23 -5.63
N GLU A 177 1.98 -6.08 -6.06
CA GLU A 177 1.64 -5.13 -7.11
C GLU A 177 1.92 -3.71 -6.64
N PHE A 178 1.49 -3.35 -5.42
CA PHE A 178 1.79 -2.07 -4.80
C PHE A 178 3.28 -1.75 -4.79
N ARG A 179 4.13 -2.69 -4.37
CA ARG A 179 5.58 -2.50 -4.37
C ARG A 179 6.12 -2.27 -5.78
N ASN A 180 5.68 -3.07 -6.75
CA ASN A 180 6.20 -3.00 -8.11
C ASN A 180 5.80 -1.68 -8.78
N VAL A 181 4.54 -1.29 -8.64
CA VAL A 181 4.00 -0.04 -9.17
C VAL A 181 4.75 1.15 -8.54
N TYR A 182 4.86 1.19 -7.21
CA TYR A 182 5.56 2.27 -6.52
C TYR A 182 7.05 2.39 -6.93
N LEU A 183 7.78 1.27 -7.02
CA LEU A 183 9.19 1.28 -7.40
C LEU A 183 9.40 1.67 -8.87
N LYS A 184 8.54 1.19 -9.79
CA LYS A 184 8.59 1.54 -11.20
C LYS A 184 8.30 3.02 -11.42
N ASP A 185 7.28 3.56 -10.74
CA ASP A 185 6.92 4.96 -10.83
C ASP A 185 8.03 5.88 -10.34
N ILE A 186 8.63 5.59 -9.18
CA ILE A 186 9.78 6.36 -8.67
C ILE A 186 10.96 6.28 -9.63
N ALA A 187 11.29 5.08 -10.11
CA ALA A 187 12.42 4.90 -11.03
C ALA A 187 12.19 5.67 -12.34
N GLY A 188 10.98 5.61 -12.90
CA GLY A 188 10.58 6.31 -14.11
C GLY A 188 10.64 7.83 -13.94
N LEU A 189 10.06 8.37 -12.86
CA LEU A 189 10.10 9.80 -12.56
C LEU A 189 11.54 10.29 -12.40
N ARG A 190 12.38 9.53 -11.68
CA ARG A 190 13.80 9.88 -11.51
C ARG A 190 14.57 9.83 -12.83
N ALA A 191 14.38 8.79 -13.64
CA ALA A 191 15.03 8.70 -14.94
C ALA A 191 14.64 9.89 -15.83
N GLY A 192 13.35 10.25 -15.85
CA GLY A 192 12.84 11.43 -16.55
C GLY A 192 13.51 12.73 -16.08
N CYS A 193 13.57 12.97 -14.78
CA CYS A 193 14.24 14.15 -14.21
C CYS A 193 15.73 14.21 -14.58
N CYS A 194 16.45 13.08 -14.49
CA CYS A 194 17.86 13.01 -14.87
C CYS A 194 18.06 13.33 -16.36
N LEU A 195 17.21 12.80 -17.24
CA LEU A 195 17.27 13.08 -18.68
C LEU A 195 17.02 14.56 -18.97
N LEU A 196 16.00 15.16 -18.37
CA LEU A 196 15.71 16.59 -18.51
C LEU A 196 16.89 17.46 -18.04
N TYR A 197 17.49 17.10 -16.90
CA TYR A 197 18.65 17.82 -16.38
C TYR A 197 19.85 17.74 -17.35
N ILE A 198 20.15 16.54 -17.89
CA ILE A 198 21.21 16.36 -18.89
C ILE A 198 20.93 17.21 -20.13
N VAL A 199 19.70 17.21 -20.66
CA VAL A 199 19.32 18.02 -21.83
C VAL A 199 19.52 19.51 -21.54
N LEU A 200 19.07 20.01 -20.38
CA LEU A 200 19.26 21.41 -19.98
C LEU A 200 20.74 21.77 -19.87
N CYS A 201 21.56 20.93 -19.24
CA CYS A 201 23.01 21.14 -19.15
C CYS A 201 23.65 21.20 -20.54
N VAL A 202 23.29 20.31 -21.47
CA VAL A 202 23.80 20.32 -22.84
C VAL A 202 23.38 21.60 -23.58
N LEU A 203 22.13 22.05 -23.44
CA LEU A 203 21.64 23.28 -24.06
C LEU A 203 22.36 24.52 -23.50
N ILE A 204 22.59 24.57 -22.19
CA ILE A 204 23.34 25.65 -21.54
C ILE A 204 24.79 25.66 -22.06
N MET A 205 25.48 24.50 -22.05
CA MET A 205 26.85 24.41 -22.56
C MET A 205 26.96 24.81 -24.03
N LYS A 206 25.97 24.50 -24.87
CA LYS A 206 25.92 24.94 -26.27
C LYS A 206 25.72 26.44 -26.44
N ARG A 207 25.08 27.12 -25.48
CA ARG A 207 24.83 28.57 -25.53
C ARG A 207 26.03 29.38 -25.03
N PHE A 208 26.85 28.80 -24.17
CA PHE A 208 28.08 29.41 -23.62
C PHE A 208 29.35 29.04 -24.41
N LYS A 209 29.21 28.29 -25.50
CA LYS A 209 30.28 27.99 -26.47
C LYS A 209 30.03 28.76 -27.75
#